data_AF-A0A5C7AV29-F1
#
_entry.id   AF-A0A5C7AV29-F1
#
_cell.length_a   1.000
_cell.length_b   1.000
_cell.length_c   1.000
_cell.angle_alpha   90.00
_cell.angle_beta   90.00
_cell.angle_gamma   90.00
#
_symmetry.space_group_name_H-M   'P 1'
#
loop_
_entity.id
_entity.type
_entity.pdbx_description
1 polymer ?
#
loop_
_entity_poly.entity_id
_entity_poly.type
_entity_poly.pdbx_seq_one_letter_code
_entity_poly.pdbx_strand_id
1 'polypeptide(L)'
;MTFGLILLILNLFSPQFTEAGQAKLEKMVQDRDALTQQWKESESKKSGIFGNRTKKDMIETNEWLERIIQKDNLIMDELRMIGDIETTSATQTGEDYKAIAFKQEKDVQALKRAVAERDKSLDKMLSSRRTFEWTTTIFFLSTLGLGYWIYKSRKTS
;
A
#
# COMPACT_ATOMS: atom_id res chain seq x y z
N MET A 1 -18.11 21.06 4.65
CA MET A 1 -18.21 20.86 3.19
C MET A 1 -16.92 20.33 2.55
N THR A 2 -15.74 20.58 3.12
CA THR A 2 -14.44 20.09 2.60
C THR A 2 -14.28 18.57 2.65
N PHE A 3 -14.78 17.90 3.70
CA PHE A 3 -14.66 16.44 3.87
C PHE A 3 -15.47 15.65 2.83
N GLY A 4 -16.65 16.14 2.43
CA GLY A 4 -17.47 15.52 1.38
C GLY A 4 -16.86 15.65 -0.02
N LEU A 5 -16.17 16.76 -0.28
CA LEU A 5 -15.44 16.99 -1.54
C LEU A 5 -14.24 16.04 -1.67
N ILE A 6 -13.52 15.78 -0.58
CA ILE A 6 -12.39 14.83 -0.56
C ILE A 6 -12.85 13.39 -0.81
N LEU A 7 -13.97 12.97 -0.22
CA LEU A 7 -14.57 11.65 -0.46
C LEU A 7 -15.08 11.46 -1.89
N LEU A 8 -15.55 12.54 -2.52
CA LEU A 8 -16.02 12.53 -3.91
C LEU A 8 -14.84 12.44 -4.89
N ILE A 9 -13.73 13.12 -4.59
CA ILE A 9 -12.48 13.02 -5.37
C ILE A 9 -11.87 11.61 -5.24
N LEU A 10 -11.88 11.00 -4.05
CA LEU A 10 -11.38 9.64 -3.84
C LEU A 10 -12.17 8.56 -4.60
N ASN A 11 -13.47 8.76 -4.86
CA ASN A 11 -14.27 7.85 -5.67
C ASN A 11 -14.04 8.00 -7.19
N LEU A 12 -13.56 9.17 -7.64
CA LEU A 12 -13.26 9.40 -9.07
C LEU A 12 -11.90 8.82 -9.50
N PHE A 13 -11.03 8.50 -8.54
CA PHE A 13 -9.73 7.86 -8.76
C PHE A 13 -9.76 6.35 -8.45
N SER A 14 -10.88 5.67 -8.73
CA SER A 14 -10.84 4.21 -8.83
C SER A 14 -9.84 3.80 -9.93
N PRO A 15 -9.03 2.76 -9.72
CA PRO A 15 -8.00 2.37 -10.67
C PRO A 15 -8.64 1.90 -11.98
N GLN A 16 -8.61 2.76 -13.01
CA GLN A 16 -9.14 2.49 -14.35
C GLN A 16 -8.38 1.38 -15.12
N PHE A 17 -7.25 0.91 -14.57
CA PHE A 17 -6.40 -0.09 -15.21
C PHE A 17 -7.06 -1.48 -15.28
N THR A 18 -7.93 -1.83 -14.33
CA THR A 18 -8.68 -3.09 -14.35
C THR A 18 -9.82 -3.06 -15.38
N GLU A 19 -10.51 -1.93 -15.52
CA GLU A 19 -11.61 -1.79 -16.48
C GLU A 19 -11.13 -1.81 -17.94
N ALA A 20 -9.98 -1.19 -18.25
CA ALA A 20 -9.45 -1.16 -19.62
C ALA A 20 -9.05 -2.56 -20.13
N GLY A 21 -8.44 -3.39 -19.27
CA GLY A 21 -8.09 -4.78 -19.59
C GLY A 21 -9.33 -5.66 -19.74
N GLN A 22 -10.31 -5.50 -18.85
CA GLN A 22 -11.59 -6.22 -18.94
C GLN A 22 -12.40 -5.85 -20.18
N ALA A 23 -12.49 -4.56 -20.54
CA ALA A 23 -13.20 -4.11 -21.74
C ALA A 23 -12.56 -4.65 -23.03
N LYS A 24 -11.22 -4.73 -23.08
CA LYS A 24 -10.49 -5.34 -24.20
C LYS A 24 -10.76 -6.84 -24.29
N LEU A 25 -10.74 -7.55 -23.16
CA LEU A 25 -11.04 -8.98 -23.08
C LEU A 25 -12.48 -9.27 -23.52
N GLU A 26 -13.45 -8.49 -23.02
CA GLU A 26 -14.86 -8.60 -23.38
C GLU A 26 -15.06 -8.44 -24.88
N LYS A 27 -14.40 -7.46 -25.50
CA LYS A 27 -14.41 -7.29 -26.95
C LYS A 27 -13.84 -8.51 -27.69
N MET A 28 -12.75 -9.10 -27.21
CA MET A 28 -12.18 -10.30 -27.83
C MET A 28 -13.11 -11.51 -27.74
N VAL A 29 -13.84 -11.66 -26.62
CA VAL A 29 -14.86 -12.69 -26.44
C VAL A 29 -16.05 -12.45 -27.37
N GLN A 30 -16.53 -11.20 -27.50
CA GLN A 30 -17.59 -10.84 -28.44
C GLN A 30 -17.20 -11.16 -29.89
N ASP A 31 -15.97 -10.83 -30.30
CA ASP A 31 -15.45 -11.17 -31.63
C ASP A 31 -15.44 -12.70 -31.86
N ARG A 32 -15.04 -13.47 -30.84
CA ARG A 32 -15.00 -14.94 -30.89
C ARG A 32 -16.40 -15.54 -31.00
N ASP A 33 -17.37 -14.99 -30.29
CA ASP A 33 -18.76 -15.43 -30.38
C ASP A 33 -19.37 -15.08 -31.75
N ALA A 34 -19.04 -13.93 -32.32
CA ALA A 34 -19.41 -13.57 -33.69
C ALA A 34 -18.81 -14.55 -34.72
N LEU A 35 -17.53 -14.92 -34.59
CA LEU A 35 -16.90 -15.94 -35.44
C LEU A 35 -17.58 -17.30 -35.30
N THR A 36 -17.93 -17.70 -34.08
CA THR A 36 -18.62 -18.96 -33.80
C THR A 36 -20.02 -18.97 -34.39
N GLN A 37 -20.72 -17.83 -34.36
CA GLN A 37 -22.03 -17.68 -34.98
C GLN A 37 -21.93 -17.78 -36.51
N GLN A 38 -20.96 -17.09 -37.13
CA GLN A 38 -20.71 -17.16 -38.58
C GLN A 38 -20.35 -18.59 -39.02
N TRP A 39 -19.59 -19.32 -38.21
CA TRP A 39 -19.30 -20.74 -38.44
C TRP A 39 -20.56 -21.61 -38.35
N LYS A 40 -21.45 -21.39 -37.37
CA LYS A 40 -22.73 -22.11 -37.29
C LYS A 40 -23.63 -21.82 -38.51
N GLU A 41 -23.64 -20.58 -38.97
CA GLU A 41 -24.38 -20.18 -40.17
C GLU A 41 -23.80 -20.82 -41.44
N SER A 42 -22.47 -20.88 -41.58
CA SER A 42 -21.82 -21.58 -42.70
C SER A 42 -22.04 -23.09 -42.64
N GLU A 43 -22.09 -23.67 -41.44
CA GLU A 43 -22.42 -25.07 -41.23
C GLU A 43 -23.86 -25.41 -41.61
N SER A 44 -24.82 -24.51 -41.34
CA SER A 44 -26.22 -24.69 -41.73
C SER A 44 -26.47 -24.65 -43.25
N LYS A 45 -25.55 -24.05 -44.03
CA LYS A 45 -25.65 -23.91 -45.49
C LYS A 45 -24.99 -25.06 -46.26
N LYS A 46 -24.45 -26.07 -45.57
CA LYS A 46 -23.72 -27.18 -46.20
C LYS A 46 -24.62 -27.96 -47.18
N SER A 47 -24.22 -27.95 -48.45
CA SER A 47 -24.95 -28.53 -49.58
C SER A 47 -24.45 -29.95 -49.88
N GLY A 48 -24.62 -30.86 -48.93
CA GLY A 48 -24.39 -32.30 -49.16
C GLY A 48 -25.72 -33.01 -49.43
N ILE A 49 -26.00 -33.39 -50.69
CA ILE A 49 -27.26 -34.07 -51.09
C ILE A 49 -27.49 -35.40 -50.33
N PHE A 50 -26.48 -35.96 -49.66
CA PHE A 50 -26.57 -37.19 -48.86
C PHE A 50 -25.61 -37.19 -47.65
N GLY A 51 -25.59 -36.13 -46.85
CA GLY A 51 -24.77 -36.11 -45.62
C GLY A 51 -23.24 -36.14 -45.82
N ASN A 52 -22.76 -36.31 -47.04
CA ASN A 52 -21.35 -36.16 -47.40
C ASN A 52 -21.02 -34.69 -47.61
N ARG A 53 -20.12 -34.16 -46.77
CA ARG A 53 -19.54 -32.82 -46.90
C ARG A 53 -18.70 -32.77 -48.17
N THR A 54 -18.83 -31.70 -48.96
CA THR A 54 -17.92 -31.51 -50.09
C THR A 54 -16.53 -31.12 -49.59
N LYS A 55 -15.49 -31.33 -50.41
CA LYS A 55 -14.12 -30.89 -50.10
C LYS A 55 -14.07 -29.38 -49.81
N LYS A 56 -14.92 -28.59 -50.49
CA LYS A 56 -15.05 -27.15 -50.29
C LYS A 56 -15.62 -26.81 -48.90
N ASP A 57 -16.70 -27.48 -48.49
CA ASP A 57 -17.29 -27.30 -47.15
C ASP A 57 -16.31 -27.69 -46.03
N MET A 58 -15.45 -28.67 -46.29
CA MET A 58 -14.43 -29.13 -45.33
C MET A 58 -13.29 -28.13 -45.17
N ILE A 59 -12.82 -27.52 -46.27
CA ILE A 59 -11.79 -26.46 -46.22
C ILE A 59 -12.34 -25.24 -45.48
N GLU A 60 -13.56 -24.80 -45.82
CA GLU A 60 -14.20 -23.65 -45.17
C GLU A 60 -14.39 -23.88 -43.67
N THR A 61 -14.84 -25.07 -43.26
CA THR A 61 -14.98 -25.40 -41.83
C THR A 61 -13.62 -25.35 -41.12
N ASN A 62 -12.55 -25.88 -41.74
CA ASN A 62 -11.21 -25.83 -41.14
C ASN A 62 -10.69 -24.40 -41.01
N GLU A 63 -10.89 -23.54 -42.02
CA GLU A 63 -10.50 -22.13 -41.94
C GLU A 63 -11.23 -21.39 -40.80
N TRP A 64 -12.52 -21.67 -40.60
CA TRP A 64 -13.28 -21.12 -39.47
C TRP A 64 -12.73 -21.59 -38.13
N LEU A 65 -12.48 -22.90 -37.98
CA LEU A 65 -11.92 -23.46 -36.76
C LEU A 65 -10.53 -22.90 -36.46
N GLU A 66 -9.68 -22.74 -37.48
CA GLU A 66 -8.36 -22.14 -37.31
C GLU A 66 -8.45 -20.70 -36.80
N ARG A 67 -9.36 -19.88 -37.36
CA ARG A 67 -9.59 -18.51 -36.90
C ARG A 67 -10.12 -18.45 -35.47
N ILE A 68 -11.03 -19.35 -35.09
CA ILE A 68 -11.57 -19.44 -33.73
C ILE A 68 -10.45 -19.82 -32.75
N ILE A 69 -9.65 -20.83 -33.08
CA ILE A 69 -8.52 -21.27 -32.24
C ILE A 69 -7.48 -20.16 -32.08
N GLN A 70 -7.14 -19.44 -33.15
CA GLN A 70 -6.25 -18.29 -33.08
C GLN A 70 -6.80 -17.22 -32.13
N LYS A 71 -8.11 -16.95 -32.18
CA LYS A 71 -8.77 -15.98 -31.29
C LYS A 71 -8.80 -16.46 -29.84
N ASP A 72 -9.07 -17.73 -29.60
CA ASP A 72 -9.05 -18.35 -28.27
C ASP A 72 -7.64 -18.29 -27.65
N ASN A 73 -6.59 -18.50 -28.44
CA ASN A 73 -5.20 -18.35 -27.98
C ASN A 73 -4.90 -16.92 -27.54
N LEU A 74 -5.31 -15.92 -28.34
CA LEU A 74 -5.14 -14.51 -27.99
C LEU A 74 -5.89 -14.13 -26.70
N ILE A 75 -7.10 -14.67 -26.51
CA ILE A 75 -7.87 -14.50 -25.27
C ILE A 75 -7.12 -15.10 -24.08
N MET A 76 -6.57 -16.30 -24.24
CA MET A 76 -5.82 -16.97 -23.17
C MET A 76 -4.52 -16.25 -22.81
N ASP A 77 -3.81 -15.70 -23.79
CA ASP A 77 -2.60 -14.93 -23.54
C ASP A 77 -2.91 -13.63 -22.79
N GLU A 78 -4.00 -12.93 -23.12
CA GLU A 78 -4.43 -11.75 -22.37
C GLU A 78 -4.85 -12.09 -20.94
N LEU A 79 -5.59 -13.19 -20.75
CA LEU A 79 -5.98 -13.66 -19.43
C LEU A 79 -4.77 -13.99 -18.55
N ARG A 80 -3.75 -14.64 -19.12
CA ARG A 80 -2.47 -14.91 -18.41
C ARG A 80 -1.77 -13.62 -18.05
N MET A 81 -1.66 -12.68 -18.99
CA MET A 81 -1.04 -11.37 -18.74
C MET A 81 -1.74 -10.62 -17.60
N ILE A 82 -3.07 -10.62 -17.57
CA ILE A 82 -3.85 -9.99 -16.49
C ILE A 82 -3.56 -10.68 -15.15
N GLY A 83 -3.52 -12.02 -15.11
CA GLY A 83 -3.19 -12.78 -13.90
C GLY A 83 -1.76 -12.53 -13.41
N ASP A 84 -0.79 -12.44 -14.32
CA ASP A 84 0.61 -12.14 -13.98
C ASP A 84 0.76 -10.72 -13.42
N ILE A 85 0.04 -9.75 -13.98
CA ILE A 85 0.00 -8.37 -13.46
C ILE A 85 -0.62 -8.35 -12.05
N GLU A 86 -1.74 -9.04 -11.84
CA GLU A 86 -2.41 -9.09 -10.54
C GLU A 86 -1.51 -9.73 -9.47
N THR A 87 -0.91 -10.88 -9.75
CA THR A 87 0.01 -11.57 -8.83
C THR A 87 1.27 -10.75 -8.53
N THR A 88 1.86 -10.11 -9.55
CA THR A 88 3.00 -9.21 -9.37
C THR A 88 2.63 -8.01 -8.51
N SER A 89 1.49 -7.38 -8.78
CA SER A 89 1.03 -6.21 -8.01
C SER A 89 0.72 -6.57 -6.55
N ALA A 90 0.12 -7.74 -6.30
CA ALA A 90 -0.15 -8.24 -4.96
C ALA A 90 1.15 -8.53 -4.20
N THR A 91 2.13 -9.13 -4.88
CA THR A 91 3.46 -9.41 -4.31
C THR A 91 4.19 -8.12 -3.96
N GLN A 92 4.27 -7.17 -4.90
CA GLN A 92 4.90 -5.86 -4.70
C GLN A 92 4.25 -5.11 -3.54
N THR A 93 2.92 -5.07 -3.50
CA THR A 93 2.18 -4.44 -2.40
C THR A 93 2.52 -5.08 -1.06
N GLY A 94 2.58 -6.41 -0.99
CA GLY A 94 2.96 -7.14 0.22
C GLY A 94 4.40 -6.86 0.68
N GLU A 95 5.34 -6.74 -0.24
CA GLU A 95 6.73 -6.38 0.05
C GLU A 95 6.85 -4.93 0.54
N ASP A 96 6.15 -4.00 -0.08
CA ASP A 96 6.13 -2.59 0.31
C ASP A 96 5.56 -2.42 1.73
N TYR A 97 4.48 -3.13 2.06
CA TYR A 97 3.93 -3.14 3.42
C TYR A 97 4.95 -3.63 4.45
N LYS A 98 5.68 -4.70 4.16
CA LYS A 98 6.73 -5.22 5.06
C LYS A 98 7.85 -4.20 5.24
N ALA A 99 8.28 -3.55 4.16
CA ALA A 99 9.32 -2.51 4.21
C ALA A 99 8.88 -1.31 5.04
N ILE A 100 7.65 -0.83 4.86
CA ILE A 100 7.07 0.27 5.65
C ILE A 100 6.98 -0.13 7.13
N ALA A 101 6.46 -1.32 7.44
CA ALA A 101 6.35 -1.80 8.81
C ALA A 101 7.72 -1.89 9.51
N PHE A 102 8.73 -2.42 8.81
CA PHE A 102 10.10 -2.49 9.33
C PHE A 102 10.69 -1.09 9.59
N LYS A 103 10.46 -0.15 8.67
CA LYS A 103 10.90 1.25 8.84
C LYS A 103 10.21 1.90 10.04
N GLN A 104 8.90 1.73 10.17
CA GLN A 104 8.12 2.25 11.29
C GLN A 104 8.60 1.67 12.63
N GLU A 105 8.91 0.38 12.68
CA GLU A 105 9.44 -0.26 13.89
C GLU A 105 10.79 0.37 14.29
N LYS A 106 11.69 0.56 13.32
CA LYS A 106 12.98 1.23 13.55
C LYS A 106 12.79 2.67 14.04
N ASP A 107 11.87 3.41 13.43
CA ASP A 107 11.58 4.80 13.81
C ASP A 107 10.99 4.87 15.23
N VAL A 108 10.08 3.97 15.59
CA VAL A 108 9.53 3.87 16.95
C VAL A 108 10.63 3.55 17.97
N GLN A 109 11.54 2.63 17.65
CA GLN A 109 12.68 2.33 18.52
C GLN A 109 13.62 3.53 18.68
N ALA A 110 13.90 4.27 17.61
CA ALA A 110 14.71 5.48 17.66
C ALA A 110 14.05 6.57 18.51
N LEU A 111 12.75 6.79 18.35
CA LEU A 111 11.97 7.73 19.17
C LEU A 111 11.96 7.34 20.64
N LYS A 112 11.76 6.06 20.96
CA LYS A 112 11.82 5.56 22.35
C LYS A 112 13.17 5.84 22.99
N ARG A 113 14.27 5.64 22.25
CA ARG A 113 15.63 5.95 22.73
C ARG A 113 15.81 7.45 22.95
N ALA A 114 15.35 8.28 22.02
CA ALA A 114 15.43 9.73 22.13
C ALA A 114 14.65 10.26 23.34
N VAL A 115 13.44 9.74 23.60
CA VAL A 115 12.64 10.08 24.78
C VAL A 115 13.36 9.66 26.06
N ALA A 116 13.85 8.42 26.13
CA ALA A 116 14.58 7.95 27.31
C ALA A 116 15.85 8.76 27.60
N GLU A 117 16.54 9.25 26.57
CA GLU A 117 17.69 10.13 26.72
C GLU A 117 17.29 11.53 27.20
N ARG A 118 16.18 12.08 26.69
CA ARG A 118 15.60 13.33 27.18
C ARG A 118 15.19 13.24 28.65
N ASP A 119 14.53 12.18 29.05
CA ASP A 119 14.13 11.97 30.45
C ASP A 119 15.36 11.92 31.37
N LYS A 120 16.40 11.18 30.99
CA LYS A 120 17.68 11.17 31.72
C LYS A 120 18.32 12.56 31.81
N SER A 121 18.23 13.36 30.74
CA SER A 121 18.76 14.74 30.74
C SER A 121 17.96 15.65 31.67
N LEU A 122 16.64 15.50 31.72
CA LEU A 122 15.76 16.23 32.61
C LEU A 122 16.03 15.86 34.08
N ASP A 123 16.18 14.59 34.39
CA ASP A 123 16.52 14.13 35.74
C ASP A 123 17.86 14.69 36.23
N LYS A 124 18.87 14.77 35.34
CA LYS A 124 20.15 15.42 35.66
C LYS A 124 19.98 16.92 35.93
N MET A 125 19.17 17.61 35.14
CA MET A 125 18.90 19.05 35.34
C MET A 125 18.13 19.29 36.65
N LEU A 126 17.10 18.49 36.93
CA LEU A 126 16.30 18.57 38.15
C LEU A 126 17.15 18.27 39.40
N SER A 127 17.98 17.23 39.37
CA SER A 127 18.87 16.90 40.49
C SER A 127 19.96 17.96 40.71
N SER A 128 20.52 18.53 39.64
CA SER A 128 21.47 19.64 39.74
C SER A 128 20.81 20.89 40.34
N ARG A 129 19.61 21.25 39.87
CA ARG A 129 18.82 22.35 40.41
C ARG A 129 18.50 22.15 41.89
N ARG A 130 18.03 20.96 42.27
CA ARG A 130 17.74 20.61 43.67
C ARG A 130 19.00 20.73 44.52
N THR A 131 20.13 20.18 44.07
CA THR A 131 21.41 20.30 44.80
C THR A 131 21.78 21.77 45.00
N PHE A 132 21.66 22.59 43.95
CA PHE A 132 21.95 24.02 44.01
C PHE A 132 21.05 24.78 45.00
N GLU A 133 19.74 24.50 44.99
CA GLU A 133 18.75 25.08 45.91
C GLU A 133 19.10 24.72 47.37
N TRP A 134 19.41 23.45 47.65
CA TRP A 134 19.79 23.01 48.98
C TRP A 134 21.13 23.59 49.43
N THR A 135 22.15 23.62 48.57
CA THR A 135 23.46 24.21 48.92
C THR A 135 23.34 25.69 49.25
N THR A 136 22.55 26.44 48.47
CA THR A 136 22.34 27.88 48.69
C THR A 136 21.57 28.12 49.99
N THR A 137 20.56 27.30 50.28
CA THR A 137 19.77 27.37 51.50
C THR A 137 20.62 27.10 52.74
N ILE A 138 21.44 26.04 52.73
CA ILE A 138 22.34 25.69 53.84
C ILE A 138 23.39 26.80 54.04
N PHE A 139 23.97 27.32 52.96
CA PHE A 139 24.94 28.40 53.02
C PHE A 139 24.34 29.69 53.62
N PHE A 140 23.12 30.04 53.22
CA PHE A 140 22.39 31.19 53.76
C PHE A 140 22.10 31.04 55.27
N LEU A 141 21.58 29.87 55.69
CA LEU A 141 21.31 29.57 57.10
C LEU A 141 22.58 29.58 57.95
N SER A 142 23.68 29.02 57.44
CA SER A 142 24.99 29.04 58.12
C SER A 142 25.50 30.47 58.33
N THR A 143 25.41 31.30 57.28
CA THR A 143 25.81 32.72 57.35
C THR A 143 24.97 33.50 58.35
N LEU A 144 23.64 33.29 58.37
CA LEU A 144 22.75 33.91 59.36
C LEU A 144 23.04 33.44 60.79
N GLY A 145 23.29 32.14 60.99
CA GLY A 145 23.60 31.58 62.30
C GLY A 145 24.91 32.13 62.87
N LEU A 146 25.97 32.18 62.05
CA LEU A 146 27.25 32.77 62.43
C LEU A 146 27.12 34.29 62.69
N GLY A 147 26.38 35.00 61.84
CA GLY A 147 26.11 36.42 62.03
C GLY A 147 25.38 36.72 63.35
N TYR A 148 24.35 35.94 63.68
CA TYR A 148 23.64 36.05 64.95
C TYR A 148 24.53 35.73 66.16
N TRP A 149 25.37 34.69 66.04
CA TRP A 149 26.30 34.33 67.11
C TRP A 149 27.33 35.43 67.39
N ILE A 150 27.90 36.05 66.36
CA ILE A 150 28.82 37.19 66.50
C ILE A 150 28.11 38.42 67.09
N TYR A 151 26.88 38.70 66.65
CA TYR A 151 26.10 39.82 67.20
C TYR A 151 25.83 39.61 68.70
N LYS A 152 25.45 38.39 69.10
CA LYS A 152 25.22 38.06 70.50
C LYS A 152 26.51 38.15 71.33
N SER A 153 27.62 37.61 70.85
CA SER A 153 28.89 37.60 71.60
C SER A 153 29.45 39.00 71.83
N ARG A 154 29.21 39.95 70.92
CA ARG A 154 29.61 41.37 71.09
C ARG A 154 28.71 42.18 72.03
N LYS A 155 27.48 41.73 72.32
CA LYS A 155 26.55 42.43 73.23
C LYS A 155 26.71 42.01 74.70
N THR A 156 27.30 40.82 74.93
CA THR A 156 27.59 40.27 76.26
C THR A 156 28.99 40.60 76.79
N SER A 157 29.82 41.29 75.99
CA SER A 157 31.12 41.82 76.40
C SER A 157 31.04 43.32 76.60
#